data_AF-A0A1H7MBD5-F1
#
_entry.id   AF-A0A1H7MBD5-F1
#
_cell.length_a   1.000
_cell.length_b   1.000
_cell.length_c   1.000
_cell.angle_alpha   90.00
_cell.angle_beta   90.00
_cell.angle_gamma   90.00
#
_symmetry.space_group_name_H-M   'P 1'
#
loop_
_entity.id
_entity.type
_entity.pdbx_description
1 polymer ?
#
loop_
_entity_poly.entity_id
_entity_poly.type
_entity_poly.pdbx_seq_one_letter_code
_entity_poly.pdbx_strand_id
1 'polypeptide(L)'
;MTGGTLTRERLKAQGTTYALLPLRVFLGVTFIYAALYKFSDPHYLHGVSDPSSFAAMTQGLRDASPIGPLLGLALKAPTAFAVVFALGELAVGIGTLVGLLGRVAALGGALLNLSLFLTVSWQTYPYFLGNDLIYLMAWLPLILAGTPYLSLDAWLRSRRVRERRE
;
A
#
# COMPACT_ATOMS: atom_id res chain seq x y z
N MET A 1 -5.34 44.48 -14.91
CA MET A 1 -5.64 43.09 -15.35
C MET A 1 -4.59 42.06 -14.90
N THR A 2 -3.70 42.37 -13.94
CA THR A 2 -2.50 41.57 -13.59
C THR A 2 -2.66 40.63 -12.38
N GLY A 3 -3.74 40.73 -11.59
CA GLY A 3 -3.94 39.90 -10.39
C GLY A 3 -4.44 38.47 -10.66
N GLY A 4 -5.14 38.26 -11.78
CA GLY A 4 -5.75 36.95 -12.12
C GLY A 4 -4.74 35.91 -12.62
N THR A 5 -3.68 36.35 -13.31
CA THR A 5 -2.62 35.48 -13.85
C THR A 5 -1.73 34.94 -12.74
N LEU A 6 -1.29 35.80 -11.82
CA LEU A 6 -0.50 35.42 -10.64
C LEU A 6 -1.20 34.38 -9.75
N THR A 7 -2.53 34.50 -9.61
CA THR A 7 -3.33 33.56 -8.82
C THR A 7 -3.42 32.18 -9.49
N ARG A 8 -3.59 32.14 -10.82
CA ARG A 8 -3.64 30.87 -11.59
C ARG A 8 -2.28 30.16 -11.61
N GLU A 9 -1.18 30.89 -11.77
CA GLU A 9 0.16 30.28 -11.74
C GLU A 9 0.50 29.69 -10.38
N ARG A 10 0.12 30.37 -9.29
CA ARG A 10 0.30 29.87 -7.94
C ARG A 10 -0.50 28.59 -7.68
N LEU A 11 -1.77 28.54 -8.10
CA LEU A 11 -2.60 27.34 -7.99
C LEU A 11 -2.03 26.17 -8.80
N LYS A 12 -1.53 26.45 -10.02
CA LYS A 12 -0.88 25.43 -10.85
C LYS A 12 0.39 24.88 -10.20
N ALA A 13 1.23 25.76 -9.65
CA ALA A 13 2.45 25.36 -8.95
C ALA A 13 2.14 24.51 -7.70
N GLN A 14 1.12 24.90 -6.92
CA GLN A 14 0.65 24.10 -5.78
C GLN A 14 0.09 22.75 -6.20
N GLY A 15 -0.71 22.71 -7.27
CA GLY A 15 -1.25 21.47 -7.84
C GLY A 15 -0.14 20.49 -8.23
N THR A 16 0.89 20.97 -8.94
CA THR A 16 2.06 20.13 -9.30
C THR A 16 2.82 19.66 -8.07
N THR A 17 2.95 20.52 -7.05
CA THR A 17 3.67 20.19 -5.80
C THR A 17 2.96 19.10 -4.99
N TYR A 18 1.63 19.19 -4.88
CA TYR A 18 0.83 18.29 -4.04
C TYR A 18 0.08 17.21 -4.82
N ALA A 19 0.36 17.04 -6.11
CA ALA A 19 -0.37 16.14 -7.00
C ALA A 19 -0.50 14.70 -6.46
N LEU A 20 0.54 14.20 -5.79
CA LEU A 20 0.57 12.84 -5.25
C LEU A 20 0.02 12.73 -3.82
N LEU A 21 -0.29 13.84 -3.17
CA LEU A 21 -0.75 13.83 -1.78
C LEU A 21 -2.12 13.17 -1.61
N PRO A 22 -3.14 13.44 -2.44
CA PRO A 22 -4.42 12.72 -2.36
C PRO A 22 -4.25 11.21 -2.52
N LEU A 23 -3.42 10.80 -3.50
CA LEU A 23 -3.11 9.40 -3.74
C LEU A 23 -2.42 8.74 -2.54
N ARG A 24 -1.45 9.43 -1.95
CA ARG A 24 -0.73 8.98 -0.75
C ARG A 24 -1.67 8.79 0.44
N VAL A 25 -2.54 9.76 0.68
CA VAL A 25 -3.53 9.70 1.77
C VAL A 25 -4.48 8.53 1.54
N PHE A 26 -5.03 8.42 0.35
CA PHE A 26 -5.95 7.35 -0.01
C PHE A 26 -5.32 5.97 0.19
N LEU A 27 -4.15 5.71 -0.40
CA LEU A 27 -3.47 4.42 -0.27
C LEU A 27 -3.08 4.11 1.17
N GLY A 28 -2.53 5.10 1.88
CA GLY A 28 -2.11 4.93 3.27
C GLY A 28 -3.27 4.61 4.22
N VAL A 29 -4.39 5.33 4.09
CA VAL A 29 -5.61 5.08 4.87
C VAL A 29 -6.22 3.73 4.53
N THR A 30 -6.32 3.38 3.24
CA THR A 30 -6.86 2.09 2.79
C THR A 30 -6.08 0.93 3.36
N PHE A 31 -4.74 1.00 3.39
CA PHE A 31 -3.90 -0.06 3.94
C PHE A 31 -4.00 -0.19 5.46
N ILE A 32 -4.07 0.94 6.18
CA ILE A 32 -4.34 0.93 7.63
C ILE A 32 -5.71 0.32 7.90
N TYR A 33 -6.73 0.75 7.17
CA TYR A 33 -8.08 0.24 7.31
C TYR A 33 -8.14 -1.27 7.02
N ALA A 34 -7.52 -1.74 5.94
CA ALA A 34 -7.48 -3.15 5.59
C ALA A 34 -6.83 -4.01 6.69
N ALA A 35 -5.72 -3.55 7.27
CA ALA A 35 -5.07 -4.24 8.39
C ALA A 35 -5.96 -4.27 9.65
N LEU A 36 -6.56 -3.12 10.01
CA LEU A 36 -7.46 -3.04 11.16
C LEU A 36 -8.71 -3.91 10.97
N TYR A 37 -9.25 -3.95 9.75
CA TYR A 37 -10.37 -4.80 9.39
C TYR A 37 -10.03 -6.27 9.61
N LYS A 38 -8.85 -6.73 9.15
CA LYS A 38 -8.38 -8.10 9.37
C LYS A 38 -8.19 -8.46 10.84
N PHE A 39 -7.65 -7.55 11.65
CA PHE A 39 -7.48 -7.80 13.09
C PHE A 39 -8.79 -7.74 13.89
N SER A 40 -9.80 -7.03 13.36
CA SER A 40 -11.11 -6.91 14.01
C SER A 40 -12.07 -8.03 13.61
N ASP A 41 -11.79 -8.71 12.49
CA ASP A 41 -12.58 -9.84 12.02
C ASP A 41 -12.23 -11.11 12.81
N PRO A 42 -13.16 -11.66 13.62
CA PRO A 42 -12.90 -12.88 14.38
C PRO A 42 -12.53 -14.05 13.45
N HIS A 43 -13.11 -14.11 12.24
CA HIS A 43 -12.93 -15.21 11.29
C HIS A 43 -11.53 -15.27 10.68
N TYR A 44 -10.82 -14.14 10.62
CA TYR A 44 -9.57 -14.02 9.87
C TYR A 44 -8.51 -15.08 10.25
N LEU A 45 -8.42 -15.41 11.55
CA LEU A 45 -7.44 -16.35 12.10
C LEU A 45 -8.04 -17.72 12.51
N HIS A 46 -9.32 -18.00 12.21
CA HIS A 46 -10.03 -19.20 12.67
C HIS A 46 -9.64 -20.53 11.97
N GLY A 47 -8.58 -20.54 11.17
CA GLY A 47 -8.03 -21.75 10.55
C GLY A 47 -8.93 -22.36 9.47
N VAL A 48 -8.49 -23.46 8.85
CA VAL A 48 -9.10 -24.02 7.62
C VAL A 48 -10.56 -24.46 7.74
N SER A 49 -11.07 -24.66 8.96
CA SER A 49 -12.47 -25.00 9.21
C SER A 49 -13.43 -23.84 8.97
N ASP A 50 -12.94 -22.60 8.98
CA ASP A 50 -13.71 -21.40 8.74
C ASP A 50 -13.46 -20.91 7.30
N PRO A 51 -14.48 -20.95 6.41
CA PRO A 51 -14.34 -20.55 5.01
C PRO A 51 -13.92 -19.10 4.81
N SER A 52 -14.21 -18.21 5.76
CA SER A 52 -13.79 -16.81 5.73
C SER A 52 -12.40 -16.56 6.32
N SER A 53 -11.74 -17.60 6.86
CA SER A 53 -10.38 -17.45 7.36
C SER A 53 -9.36 -17.27 6.25
N PHE A 54 -8.24 -16.64 6.60
CA PHE A 54 -7.07 -16.56 5.72
C PHE A 54 -6.60 -17.94 5.24
N ALA A 55 -6.63 -18.94 6.12
CA ALA A 55 -6.14 -20.27 5.82
C ALA A 55 -7.01 -20.98 4.77
N ALA A 56 -8.34 -20.95 4.96
CA ALA A 56 -9.28 -21.57 4.02
C ALA A 56 -9.25 -20.87 2.65
N MET A 57 -9.28 -19.53 2.63
CA MET A 57 -9.18 -18.77 1.38
C MET A 57 -7.86 -19.06 0.64
N THR A 58 -6.73 -19.06 1.36
CA THR A 58 -5.42 -19.32 0.74
C THR A 58 -5.33 -20.75 0.19
N GLN A 59 -5.91 -21.73 0.88
CA GLN A 59 -5.97 -23.11 0.41
C GLN A 59 -6.82 -23.23 -0.86
N GLY A 60 -7.98 -22.58 -0.91
CA GLY A 60 -8.85 -22.59 -2.09
C GLY A 60 -8.25 -21.90 -3.32
N LEU A 61 -7.40 -20.88 -3.12
CA LEU A 61 -6.77 -20.12 -4.21
C LEU A 61 -5.46 -20.72 -4.71
N ARG A 62 -4.86 -21.66 -3.95
CA ARG A 62 -3.50 -22.15 -4.20
C ARG A 62 -3.29 -22.69 -5.60
N ASP A 63 -4.19 -23.56 -6.07
CA ASP A 63 -4.00 -24.29 -7.33
C ASP A 63 -4.33 -23.43 -8.57
N ALA A 64 -5.13 -22.37 -8.39
CA ALA A 64 -5.49 -21.44 -9.45
C ALA A 64 -4.53 -20.25 -9.57
N SER A 65 -3.63 -20.07 -8.59
CA SER A 65 -2.69 -18.95 -8.52
C SER A 65 -1.33 -19.30 -9.15
N PRO A 66 -0.74 -18.41 -9.98
CA PRO A 66 0.62 -18.57 -10.50
C PRO A 66 1.68 -18.60 -9.40
N ILE A 67 1.39 -18.06 -8.22
CA ILE A 67 2.28 -18.10 -7.05
C ILE A 67 1.85 -19.15 -6.01
N GLY A 68 1.10 -20.17 -6.44
CA GLY A 68 0.67 -21.31 -5.63
C GLY A 68 1.77 -21.97 -4.77
N PRO A 69 3.03 -22.10 -5.23
CA PRO A 69 4.13 -22.58 -4.37
C PRO A 69 4.40 -21.69 -3.15
N LEU A 70 4.34 -20.35 -3.31
CA LEU A 70 4.50 -19.41 -2.20
C LEU A 70 3.31 -19.49 -1.23
N LEU A 71 2.09 -19.67 -1.75
CA LEU A 71 0.92 -19.93 -0.91
C LEU A 71 1.06 -21.23 -0.12
N GLY A 72 1.67 -22.26 -0.72
CA GLY A 72 2.02 -23.50 -0.02
C GLY A 72 2.99 -23.28 1.14
N LEU A 73 3.92 -22.32 1.03
CA LEU A 73 4.79 -21.94 2.15
C LEU A 73 4.02 -21.18 3.24
N ALA A 74 3.15 -20.24 2.86
CA ALA A 74 2.29 -19.52 3.80
C ALA A 74 1.42 -20.47 4.62
N LEU A 75 0.89 -21.53 3.98
CA LEU A 75 0.06 -22.56 4.61
C LEU A 75 0.81 -23.47 5.60
N LYS A 76 2.15 -23.42 5.68
CA LYS A 76 2.89 -24.13 6.74
C LYS A 76 2.70 -23.50 8.12
N ALA A 77 2.44 -22.20 8.16
CA ALA A 77 2.17 -21.45 9.38
C ALA A 77 1.14 -20.33 9.09
N PRO A 78 -0.11 -20.70 8.75
CA PRO A 78 -1.07 -19.78 8.14
C PRO A 78 -1.44 -18.62 9.07
N THR A 79 -1.60 -18.88 10.37
CA THR A 79 -1.88 -17.84 11.37
C THR A 79 -0.73 -16.84 11.48
N ALA A 80 0.51 -17.31 11.55
CA ALA A 80 1.69 -16.43 11.62
C ALA A 80 1.83 -15.61 10.34
N PHE A 81 1.63 -16.23 9.18
CA PHE A 81 1.68 -15.53 7.90
C PHE A 81 0.58 -14.48 7.77
N ALA A 82 -0.66 -14.80 8.16
CA ALA A 82 -1.79 -13.87 8.17
C ALA A 82 -1.49 -12.63 9.04
N VAL A 83 -0.95 -12.84 10.25
CA VAL A 83 -0.55 -11.76 11.15
C VAL A 83 0.55 -10.90 10.51
N VAL A 84 1.60 -11.51 9.97
CA VAL A 84 2.69 -10.77 9.30
C VAL A 84 2.18 -10.00 8.09
N PHE A 85 1.25 -10.57 7.32
CA PHE A 85 0.65 -9.91 6.16
C PHE A 85 -0.14 -8.67 6.58
N ALA A 86 -1.02 -8.80 7.58
CA ALA A 86 -1.79 -7.67 8.11
C ALA A 86 -0.90 -6.60 8.77
N LEU A 87 0.15 -7.00 9.49
CA LEU A 87 1.15 -6.05 10.02
C LEU A 87 1.93 -5.35 8.90
N GLY A 88 2.23 -6.06 7.80
CA GLY A 88 2.85 -5.49 6.61
C GLY A 88 2.00 -4.40 5.98
N GLU A 89 0.69 -4.65 5.84
CA GLU A 89 -0.26 -3.65 5.36
C GLU A 89 -0.31 -2.43 6.29
N LEU A 90 -0.39 -2.65 7.60
CA LEU A 90 -0.40 -1.57 8.59
C LEU A 90 0.88 -0.73 8.52
N ALA A 91 2.05 -1.37 8.48
CA ALA A 91 3.34 -0.71 8.42
C ALA A 91 3.50 0.09 7.11
N VAL A 92 3.08 -0.48 5.97
CA VAL A 92 3.05 0.23 4.68
C VAL A 92 2.13 1.45 4.75
N GLY A 93 0.92 1.30 5.30
CA GLY A 93 -0.04 2.38 5.40
C GLY A 93 0.48 3.54 6.25
N ILE A 94 1.01 3.23 7.46
CA ILE A 94 1.61 4.23 8.35
C ILE A 94 2.84 4.87 7.70
N GLY A 95 3.77 4.07 7.18
CA GLY A 95 5.00 4.55 6.54
C GLY A 95 4.71 5.47 5.36
N THR A 96 3.67 5.15 4.59
CA THR A 96 3.19 5.97 3.46
C THR A 96 2.58 7.29 3.93
N LEU A 97 1.72 7.29 4.95
CA LEU A 97 1.09 8.51 5.46
C LEU A 97 2.10 9.45 6.09
N VAL A 98 2.97 8.91 6.95
CA VAL A 98 4.01 9.65 7.66
C VAL A 98 5.12 10.10 6.70
N GLY A 99 5.34 9.36 5.62
CA GLY A 99 6.39 9.63 4.63
C GLY A 99 7.78 9.43 5.22
N LEU A 100 7.96 8.38 6.03
CA LEU A 100 9.26 7.91 6.51
C LEU A 100 9.64 6.67 5.70
N LEU A 101 10.80 6.69 5.04
CA LEU A 101 11.18 5.67 4.06
C LEU A 101 10.10 5.50 2.98
N GLY A 102 9.51 6.61 2.51
CA GLY A 102 8.27 6.57 1.73
C GLY A 102 8.35 5.74 0.44
N ARG A 103 9.53 5.66 -0.19
CA ARG A 103 9.78 4.76 -1.33
C ARG A 103 9.74 3.28 -0.95
N VAL A 104 10.28 2.92 0.20
CA VAL A 104 10.28 1.55 0.71
C VAL A 104 8.86 1.15 1.11
N ALA A 105 8.12 2.05 1.78
CA ALA A 105 6.71 1.83 2.10
C ALA A 105 5.88 1.64 0.82
N ALA A 106 6.07 2.49 -0.19
CA ALA A 106 5.38 2.36 -1.47
C ALA A 106 5.73 1.07 -2.22
N LEU A 107 6.99 0.64 -2.18
CA LEU A 107 7.41 -0.65 -2.74
C LEU A 107 6.75 -1.81 -2.00
N GLY A 108 6.67 -1.76 -0.67
CA GLY A 108 5.96 -2.75 0.14
C GLY A 108 4.48 -2.84 -0.25
N GLY A 109 3.81 -1.69 -0.39
CA GLY A 109 2.42 -1.64 -0.85
C GLY A 109 2.21 -2.22 -2.24
N ALA A 110 3.12 -1.92 -3.17
CA ALA A 110 3.11 -2.53 -4.50
C ALA A 110 3.30 -4.06 -4.42
N LEU A 111 4.25 -4.56 -3.64
CA LEU A 111 4.48 -6.01 -3.52
C LEU A 111 3.31 -6.75 -2.87
N LEU A 112 2.66 -6.13 -1.87
CA LEU A 112 1.45 -6.69 -1.25
C LEU A 112 0.31 -6.77 -2.27
N ASN A 113 0.05 -5.69 -3.01
CA ASN A 113 -1.00 -5.69 -4.05
C ASN A 113 -0.66 -6.59 -5.24
N LEU A 114 0.61 -6.72 -5.60
CA LEU A 114 1.04 -7.69 -6.61
C LEU A 114 0.75 -9.12 -6.12
N SER A 115 1.02 -9.40 -4.85
CA SER A 115 0.72 -10.70 -4.25
C SER A 115 -0.78 -10.99 -4.25
N LEU A 116 -1.62 -10.01 -3.88
CA LEU A 116 -3.08 -10.13 -3.95
C LEU A 116 -3.59 -10.28 -5.38
N PHE A 117 -3.04 -9.50 -6.32
CA PHE A 117 -3.37 -9.61 -7.73
C PHE A 117 -3.08 -11.01 -8.28
N LEU A 118 -1.91 -11.56 -7.98
CA LEU A 118 -1.51 -12.90 -8.42
C LEU A 118 -2.24 -14.03 -7.66
N THR A 119 -3.09 -13.72 -6.68
CA THR A 119 -3.78 -14.72 -5.87
C THR A 119 -5.29 -14.56 -5.95
N VAL A 120 -5.83 -13.53 -5.30
CA VAL A 120 -7.25 -13.24 -5.20
C VAL A 120 -7.82 -12.78 -6.54
N SER A 121 -7.20 -11.80 -7.19
CA SER A 121 -7.73 -11.22 -8.43
C SER A 121 -7.25 -11.91 -9.72
N TRP A 122 -6.40 -12.94 -9.64
CA TRP A 122 -5.75 -13.53 -10.81
C TRP A 122 -6.75 -14.15 -11.80
N GLN A 123 -7.78 -14.80 -11.26
CA GLN A 123 -8.83 -15.46 -12.03
C GLN A 123 -10.01 -14.51 -12.35
N THR A 124 -9.94 -13.24 -11.95
CA THR A 124 -11.00 -12.27 -12.21
C THR A 124 -10.99 -11.86 -13.68
N TYR A 125 -12.05 -12.19 -14.41
CA TYR A 125 -12.21 -11.80 -15.82
C TYR A 125 -13.53 -11.06 -16.05
N PRO A 126 -13.51 -9.90 -16.76
CA PRO A 126 -12.32 -9.18 -17.23
C PRO A 126 -11.49 -8.55 -16.09
N TYR A 127 -10.19 -8.37 -16.31
CA TYR A 127 -9.21 -8.02 -15.26
C TYR A 127 -9.53 -6.72 -14.49
N PHE A 128 -10.23 -5.77 -15.10
CA PHE A 128 -10.56 -4.48 -14.49
C PHE A 128 -11.63 -4.55 -13.40
N LEU A 129 -12.26 -5.72 -13.22
CA LEU A 129 -13.18 -5.97 -12.10
C LEU A 129 -12.41 -6.26 -10.80
N GLY A 130 -11.13 -6.63 -10.88
CA GLY A 130 -10.25 -6.79 -9.73
C GLY A 130 -9.67 -5.46 -9.27
N ASN A 131 -9.67 -5.21 -7.97
CA ASN A 131 -9.14 -3.99 -7.36
C ASN A 131 -7.61 -4.01 -7.20
N ASP A 132 -7.01 -5.18 -7.05
CA ASP A 132 -5.58 -5.31 -6.69
C ASP A 132 -4.65 -4.73 -7.76
N LEU A 133 -4.98 -4.90 -9.05
CA LEU A 133 -4.17 -4.41 -10.15
C LEU A 133 -4.14 -2.87 -10.19
N ILE A 134 -5.30 -2.22 -10.02
CA ILE A 134 -5.34 -0.76 -10.03
C ILE A 134 -4.62 -0.19 -8.81
N TYR A 135 -4.74 -0.82 -7.65
CA TYR A 135 -3.97 -0.41 -6.48
C TYR A 135 -2.47 -0.66 -6.66
N LEU A 136 -2.05 -1.75 -7.31
CA LEU A 136 -0.64 -1.97 -7.68
C LEU A 136 -0.11 -0.81 -8.54
N MET A 137 -0.85 -0.45 -9.60
CA MET A 137 -0.46 0.67 -10.47
C MET A 137 -0.43 2.01 -9.73
N ALA A 138 -1.35 2.21 -8.78
CA ALA A 138 -1.43 3.40 -7.95
C ALA A 138 -0.20 3.60 -7.04
N TRP A 139 0.55 2.55 -6.70
CA TRP A 139 1.79 2.68 -5.93
C TRP A 139 2.98 3.18 -6.77
N LEU A 140 2.99 2.95 -8.08
CA LEU A 140 4.14 3.25 -8.94
C LEU A 140 4.54 4.73 -8.93
N PRO A 141 3.62 5.71 -9.01
CA PRO A 141 3.99 7.12 -8.88
C PRO A 141 4.72 7.45 -7.57
N LEU A 142 4.32 6.83 -6.46
CA LEU A 142 4.96 7.03 -5.15
C LEU A 142 6.33 6.35 -5.05
N ILE A 143 6.54 5.23 -5.74
CA ILE A 143 7.87 4.60 -5.86
C ILE A 143 8.81 5.53 -6.64
N LEU A 144 8.35 6.06 -7.78
CA LEU A 144 9.15 6.90 -8.66
C LEU A 144 9.45 8.27 -8.03
N ALA A 145 8.41 8.99 -7.59
CA ALA A 145 8.53 10.34 -7.05
C ALA A 145 8.97 10.36 -5.57
N GLY A 146 8.76 9.26 -4.83
CA GLY A 146 8.92 9.23 -3.37
C GLY A 146 7.85 10.04 -2.64
N THR A 147 8.14 10.40 -1.38
CA THR A 147 7.29 11.25 -0.54
C THR A 147 7.98 12.59 -0.24
N PRO A 148 8.06 13.52 -1.21
CA PRO A 148 8.87 14.74 -1.07
C PRO A 148 8.27 15.83 -0.16
N TYR A 149 6.95 15.82 0.10
CA TYR A 149 6.27 16.89 0.83
C TYR A 149 5.46 16.36 2.00
N LEU A 150 5.36 17.16 3.08
CA LEU A 150 4.66 16.80 4.33
C LEU A 150 5.05 15.40 4.81
N SER A 151 6.35 15.13 4.79
CA SER A 151 6.93 13.82 5.10
C SER A 151 8.06 13.97 6.11
N LEU A 152 8.23 12.97 6.97
CA LEU A 152 9.37 12.92 7.88
C LEU A 152 10.70 12.88 7.12
N ASP A 153 10.76 12.22 5.97
CA ASP A 153 11.95 12.19 5.11
C ASP A 153 12.40 13.59 4.68
N ALA A 154 11.45 14.46 4.30
CA ALA A 154 11.74 15.84 3.91
C ALA A 154 12.21 16.69 5.10
N TRP A 155 11.60 16.49 6.27
CA TRP A 155 11.99 17.17 7.50
C TRP A 155 13.38 16.75 8.01
N LEU A 156 13.72 15.46 7.95
CA LEU A 156 15.06 14.98 8.31
C LEU A 156 16.13 15.51 7.34
N ARG A 157 15.81 15.60 6.04
CA ARG A 157 16.73 16.15 5.03
C ARG A 157 17.00 17.63 5.25
N SER A 158 15.99 18.43 5.57
CA SER A 158 16.17 19.88 5.82
C SER A 158 17.01 20.15 7.07
N ARG A 159 16.88 19.33 8.12
CA ARG A 159 17.75 19.42 9.32
C ARG A 159 19.22 19.15 9.00
N ARG A 160 19.53 18.06 8.29
CA ARG A 160 20.91 17.70 7.93
C ARG A 160 21.60 18.74 7.06
N VAL A 161 20.85 19.44 6.20
CA VAL A 161 21.39 20.52 5.37
C VAL A 161 21.72 21.76 6.21
N ARG A 162 20.94 22.04 7.25
CA ARG A 162 21.18 23.17 8.16
C ARG A 162 22.43 22.95 9.02
N GLU A 163 22.57 21.75 9.59
CA GLU A 163 23.75 21.38 10.40
C GLU A 163 25.07 21.38 9.63
N ARG A 164 25.05 21.24 8.28
CA ARG A 164 26.25 21.33 7.44
C ARG A 164 26.63 22.75 7.03
N ARG A 165 25.78 23.74 7.31
CA ARG A 165 25.98 25.15 6.96
C ARG A 165 26.43 26.00 8.15
N GLU A 166 26.40 25.43 9.35
CA GLU A 166 26.96 25.98 10.60
C GLU A 166 28.34 25.36 10.84
#